data_AF-A0A9D3AV76-F1
#
_entry.id   AF-A0A9D3AV76-F1
#
_cell.length_a   1.000
_cell.length_b   1.000
_cell.length_c   1.000
_cell.angle_alpha   90.00
_cell.angle_beta   90.00
_cell.angle_gamma   90.00
#
_symmetry.space_group_name_H-M   'P 1'
#
loop_
_entity.id
_entity.type
_entity.pdbx_description
1 polymer ?
#
loop_
_entity_poly.entity_id
_entity_poly.type
_entity_poly.pdbx_seq_one_letter_code
_entity_poly.pdbx_strand_id
1 'polypeptide(L)'
;MWAYLFTVALEMLTSYLLTSFLQIGNFQASYWVKEFFNGGSGPGSYFVPLVLQIIFFLPVLYILAQKNANLMLIGAFALNILFELGCYYWAMPQSTYRFIFLRYLFAIALGIWLAKAKHINWYLVTAGALLSLLYITGVSFYDLRPPVQPDWSPQNAPAFFWPFMVVLLGLKLLPEQANGPVKLIAALGKASYHIFLSQMVYFYYMDYLFAKLPLGLYILINLTICLSAGYLFYLLEQKLRAVLNTKKEAGYAVSQ
;
A
#
# COMPACT_ATOMS: atom_id res chain seq x y z
N MET A 1 -4.02 -3.81 -12.35
CA MET A 1 -5.04 -4.88 -12.49
C MET A 1 -4.43 -6.22 -12.88
N TRP A 2 -3.79 -6.35 -14.06
CA TRP A 2 -3.20 -7.63 -14.52
C TRP A 2 -2.22 -8.28 -13.53
N ALA A 3 -1.27 -7.52 -12.96
CA ALA A 3 -0.34 -8.04 -11.96
C ALA A 3 -1.04 -8.59 -10.70
N TYR A 4 -2.13 -7.95 -10.24
CA TYR A 4 -2.91 -8.46 -9.12
C TYR A 4 -3.69 -9.72 -9.48
N LEU A 5 -4.36 -9.76 -10.63
CA LEU A 5 -5.06 -10.95 -11.10
C LEU A 5 -4.10 -12.15 -11.21
N PHE A 6 -2.89 -11.90 -11.71
CA PHE A 6 -1.83 -12.89 -11.75
C PHE A 6 -1.43 -13.36 -10.35
N THR A 7 -1.28 -12.44 -9.40
CA THR A 7 -0.91 -12.76 -8.02
C THR A 7 -1.97 -13.62 -7.35
N VAL A 8 -3.25 -13.26 -7.48
CA VAL A 8 -4.37 -14.07 -6.96
C VAL A 8 -4.40 -15.45 -7.63
N ALA A 9 -4.19 -15.52 -8.95
CA ALA A 9 -4.12 -16.80 -9.65
C ALA A 9 -2.95 -17.67 -9.15
N LEU A 10 -1.81 -17.05 -8.83
CA LEU A 10 -0.65 -17.71 -8.26
C LEU A 10 -0.94 -18.24 -6.85
N GLU A 11 -1.59 -17.46 -5.98
CA GLU A 11 -2.03 -17.89 -4.65
C GLU A 11 -3.00 -19.07 -4.75
N MET A 12 -4.02 -18.96 -5.61
CA MET A 12 -4.99 -20.03 -5.88
C MET A 12 -4.28 -21.31 -6.36
N LEU A 13 -3.36 -21.20 -7.31
CA LEU A 13 -2.60 -22.33 -7.83
C LEU A 13 -1.73 -22.96 -6.75
N THR A 14 -1.03 -22.14 -5.96
CA THR A 14 -0.16 -22.61 -4.89
C THR A 14 -0.96 -23.37 -3.85
N SER A 15 -2.09 -22.83 -3.38
CA SER A 15 -2.96 -23.52 -2.43
C SER A 15 -3.61 -24.78 -3.00
N TYR A 16 -3.96 -24.80 -4.29
CA TYR A 16 -4.40 -26.02 -4.96
C TYR A 16 -3.30 -27.09 -4.95
N LEU A 17 -2.08 -26.74 -5.34
CA LEU A 17 -0.95 -27.68 -5.36
C LEU A 17 -0.61 -28.21 -3.96
N LEU A 18 -0.58 -27.35 -2.93
CA LEU A 18 -0.34 -27.75 -1.54
C LEU A 18 -1.42 -28.73 -1.05
N THR A 19 -2.68 -28.49 -1.39
CA THR A 19 -3.79 -29.36 -1.01
C THR A 19 -3.72 -30.70 -1.76
N SER A 20 -3.56 -30.65 -3.09
CA SER A 20 -3.65 -31.84 -3.95
C SER A 20 -2.44 -32.75 -3.83
N PHE A 21 -1.23 -32.22 -3.65
CA PHE A 21 0.00 -33.01 -3.63
C PHE A 21 0.56 -33.26 -2.24
N LEU A 22 0.43 -32.29 -1.32
CA LEU A 22 0.99 -32.42 0.03
C LEU A 22 -0.08 -32.74 1.09
N GLN A 23 -1.36 -32.79 0.70
CA GLN A 23 -2.50 -32.98 1.62
C GLN A 23 -2.53 -31.92 2.74
N ILE A 24 -2.00 -30.73 2.48
CA ILE A 24 -1.99 -29.61 3.43
C ILE A 24 -3.16 -28.69 3.12
N GLY A 25 -4.11 -28.60 4.05
CA GLY A 25 -5.26 -27.71 3.96
C GLY A 25 -6.45 -28.27 3.16
N ASN A 26 -7.40 -27.40 2.82
CA ASN A 26 -8.58 -27.72 2.01
C ASN A 26 -8.78 -26.64 0.94
N PHE A 27 -8.92 -27.03 -0.32
CA PHE A 27 -9.18 -26.10 -1.42
C PHE A 27 -10.68 -26.03 -1.72
N GLN A 28 -11.27 -24.84 -1.60
CA GLN A 28 -12.65 -24.56 -2.02
C GLN A 28 -12.67 -23.35 -2.96
N ALA A 29 -13.20 -23.51 -4.17
CA ALA A 29 -13.26 -22.40 -5.14
C ALA A 29 -14.09 -21.20 -4.64
N SER A 30 -15.18 -21.46 -3.90
CA SER A 30 -16.04 -20.43 -3.31
C SER A 30 -15.32 -19.59 -2.24
N TYR A 31 -14.34 -20.16 -1.55
CA TYR A 31 -13.48 -19.43 -0.62
C TYR A 31 -12.63 -18.40 -1.37
N TRP A 32 -11.99 -18.80 -2.47
CA TRP A 32 -11.14 -17.90 -3.26
C TRP A 32 -11.90 -16.74 -3.92
N VAL A 33 -13.16 -16.97 -4.33
CA VAL A 33 -14.02 -15.87 -4.81
C VAL A 33 -14.28 -14.85 -3.69
N LYS A 34 -14.56 -15.31 -2.46
CA LYS A 34 -14.74 -14.42 -1.31
C LYS A 34 -13.45 -13.70 -0.95
N GLU A 35 -12.34 -14.43 -0.92
CA GLU A 35 -11.02 -13.87 -0.65
C GLU A 35 -10.64 -12.79 -1.66
N PHE A 36 -10.92 -12.96 -2.96
CA PHE A 36 -10.67 -11.91 -3.96
C PHE A 36 -11.31 -10.55 -3.61
N PHE A 37 -12.57 -10.56 -3.14
CA PHE A 37 -13.26 -9.35 -2.70
C PHE A 37 -12.86 -8.88 -1.30
N ASN A 38 -12.40 -9.80 -0.46
CA ASN A 38 -11.83 -9.52 0.85
C ASN A 38 -10.31 -9.25 0.79
N GLY A 39 -9.73 -9.09 -0.40
CA GLY A 39 -8.34 -8.73 -0.61
C GLY A 39 -7.32 -9.87 -0.59
N GLY A 40 -7.74 -11.10 -0.32
CA GLY A 40 -6.90 -12.28 -0.26
C GLY A 40 -6.44 -12.62 1.15
N SER A 41 -5.62 -13.66 1.25
CA SER A 41 -5.07 -14.14 2.50
C SER A 41 -3.62 -13.64 2.68
N GLY A 42 -3.30 -13.12 3.86
CA GLY A 42 -1.95 -12.67 4.22
C GLY A 42 -1.82 -11.16 4.48
N PRO A 43 -0.63 -10.72 4.92
CA PRO A 43 -0.39 -9.33 5.27
C PRO A 43 -0.47 -8.43 4.03
N GLY A 44 -1.21 -7.33 4.13
CA GLY A 44 -1.38 -6.35 3.03
C GLY A 44 -2.50 -6.67 2.04
N SER A 45 -3.12 -7.83 2.11
CA SER A 45 -4.18 -8.29 1.20
C SER A 45 -5.36 -7.31 1.09
N TYR A 46 -5.70 -6.65 2.19
CA TYR A 46 -6.73 -5.62 2.25
C TYR A 46 -6.50 -4.39 1.35
N PHE A 47 -5.30 -4.22 0.79
CA PHE A 47 -4.95 -3.09 -0.05
C PHE A 47 -5.79 -3.00 -1.33
N VAL A 48 -6.14 -4.12 -1.97
CA VAL A 48 -6.88 -4.06 -3.24
C VAL A 48 -8.34 -3.60 -3.08
N PRO A 49 -9.14 -4.18 -2.17
CA PRO A 49 -10.47 -3.65 -1.88
C PRO A 49 -10.43 -2.19 -1.44
N LEU A 50 -9.39 -1.80 -0.70
CA LEU A 50 -9.15 -0.41 -0.31
C LEU A 50 -8.93 0.49 -1.53
N VAL A 51 -8.07 0.11 -2.48
CA VAL A 51 -7.83 0.88 -3.71
C VAL A 51 -9.12 1.06 -4.52
N LEU A 52 -9.97 0.04 -4.61
CA LEU A 52 -11.27 0.16 -5.29
C LEU A 52 -12.17 1.21 -4.62
N GLN A 53 -12.24 1.23 -3.28
CA GLN A 53 -12.95 2.29 -2.55
C GLN A 53 -12.34 3.67 -2.86
N ILE A 54 -11.01 3.78 -2.83
CA ILE A 54 -10.32 5.05 -3.12
C ILE A 54 -10.67 5.54 -4.52
N ILE A 55 -10.65 4.70 -5.55
CA ILE A 55 -11.02 5.08 -6.93
C ILE A 55 -12.41 5.71 -6.97
N PHE A 56 -13.36 5.17 -6.20
CA PHE A 56 -14.73 5.69 -6.15
C PHE A 56 -14.84 7.03 -5.38
N PHE A 57 -14.10 7.19 -4.28
CA PHE A 57 -14.17 8.40 -3.45
C PHE A 57 -13.24 9.54 -3.90
N LEU A 58 -12.20 9.24 -4.66
CA LEU A 58 -11.22 10.23 -5.13
C LEU A 58 -11.86 11.39 -5.92
N PRO A 59 -12.84 11.18 -6.82
CA PRO A 59 -13.52 12.28 -7.51
C PRO A 59 -14.20 13.25 -6.54
N VAL A 60 -14.81 12.75 -5.47
CA VAL A 60 -15.48 13.58 -4.45
C VAL A 60 -14.46 14.47 -3.74
N LEU A 61 -13.35 13.88 -3.27
CA LEU A 61 -12.27 14.63 -2.62
C LEU A 61 -11.66 15.66 -3.55
N TYR A 62 -11.50 15.33 -4.83
CA TYR A 62 -11.01 16.24 -5.84
C TYR A 62 -11.95 17.43 -6.07
N ILE A 63 -13.27 17.21 -6.17
CA ILE A 63 -14.27 18.28 -6.31
C ILE A 63 -14.23 19.21 -5.09
N LEU A 64 -14.11 18.66 -3.87
CA LEU A 64 -13.98 19.47 -2.65
C LEU A 64 -12.67 20.29 -2.66
N ALA A 65 -11.57 19.68 -3.10
CA ALA A 65 -10.26 20.34 -3.20
C ALA A 65 -10.27 21.53 -4.17
N GLN A 66 -11.03 21.43 -5.27
CA GLN A 66 -11.20 22.52 -6.25
C GLN A 66 -11.93 23.72 -5.66
N LYS A 67 -12.86 23.50 -4.73
CA LYS A 67 -13.55 24.59 -4.02
C LYS A 67 -12.62 25.23 -2.99
N ASN A 68 -12.01 24.42 -2.13
CA ASN A 68 -11.04 24.88 -1.13
C ASN A 68 -10.21 23.70 -0.62
N ALA A 69 -8.95 23.59 -1.09
CA ALA A 69 -8.05 22.50 -0.72
C ALA A 69 -7.73 22.47 0.79
N ASN A 70 -7.60 23.63 1.45
CA ASN A 70 -7.30 23.70 2.88
C ASN A 70 -8.49 23.20 3.72
N LEU A 71 -9.71 23.61 3.35
CA LEU A 71 -10.93 23.17 4.05
C LEU A 71 -11.17 21.68 3.84
N MET A 72 -10.92 21.16 2.63
CA MET A 72 -10.97 19.72 2.34
C MET A 72 -9.97 18.95 3.21
N LEU A 73 -8.74 19.45 3.37
CA LEU A 73 -7.72 18.83 4.21
C LEU A 73 -8.12 18.81 5.69
N ILE A 74 -8.60 19.93 6.23
CA ILE A 74 -9.07 20.04 7.63
C ILE A 74 -10.27 19.12 7.85
N GLY A 75 -11.24 19.11 6.93
CA GLY A 75 -12.41 18.24 7.00
C GLY A 75 -12.04 16.76 6.94
N ALA A 76 -11.08 16.38 6.08
CA ALA A 76 -10.57 15.03 5.99
C ALA A 76 -9.86 14.59 7.28
N PHE A 77 -9.08 15.47 7.91
CA PHE A 77 -8.47 15.20 9.22
C PHE A 77 -9.54 14.97 10.28
N ALA A 78 -10.50 15.89 10.41
CA ALA A 78 -11.57 15.80 11.40
C ALA A 78 -12.41 14.54 11.22
N LEU A 79 -12.81 14.22 9.98
CA LEU A 79 -13.59 13.01 9.68
C LEU A 79 -12.80 11.73 9.98
N ASN A 80 -11.49 11.70 9.71
CA ASN A 80 -10.64 10.57 10.04
C ASN A 80 -10.54 10.37 11.56
N ILE A 81 -10.34 11.44 12.35
CA ILE A 81 -10.35 11.36 13.82
C ILE A 81 -11.70 10.89 14.36
N LEU A 82 -12.82 11.42 13.85
CA LEU A 82 -14.16 10.98 14.24
C LEU A 82 -14.39 9.50 13.93
N PHE A 83 -13.89 9.04 12.79
CA PHE A 83 -13.92 7.63 12.41
C PHE A 83 -13.10 6.76 13.37
N GLU A 84 -11.88 7.16 13.73
CA GLU A 84 -11.04 6.45 14.70
C GLU A 84 -11.71 6.34 16.07
N LEU A 85 -12.26 7.45 16.58
CA LEU A 85 -13.00 7.48 17.84
C LEU A 85 -14.23 6.57 17.79
N GLY A 86 -15.01 6.62 16.72
CA GLY A 86 -16.17 5.74 16.53
C GLY A 86 -15.77 4.26 16.53
N CYS A 87 -14.69 3.90 15.84
CA CYS A 87 -14.17 2.53 15.81
C CYS A 87 -13.73 2.06 17.20
N TYR A 88 -13.07 2.93 17.96
CA TYR A 88 -12.64 2.65 19.32
C TYR A 88 -13.82 2.41 20.26
N TYR A 89 -14.78 3.33 20.31
CA TYR A 89 -15.93 3.24 21.23
C TYR A 89 -16.91 2.10 20.88
N TRP A 90 -17.02 1.74 19.61
CA TRP A 90 -17.84 0.60 19.18
C TRP A 90 -17.08 -0.73 19.15
N ALA A 91 -15.82 -0.76 19.62
CA ALA A 91 -14.98 -1.96 19.62
C ALA A 91 -14.97 -2.67 18.26
N MET A 92 -14.76 -1.90 17.18
CA MET A 92 -14.83 -2.42 15.82
C MET A 92 -13.81 -3.55 15.62
N PRO A 93 -14.23 -4.70 15.04
CA PRO A 93 -13.30 -5.77 14.71
C PRO A 93 -12.18 -5.29 13.81
N GLN A 94 -10.94 -5.63 14.15
CA GLN A 94 -9.75 -5.26 13.38
C GLN A 94 -9.81 -5.73 11.92
N SER A 95 -10.41 -6.90 11.71
CA SER A 95 -10.65 -7.48 10.39
C SER A 95 -11.47 -6.55 9.51
N THR A 96 -12.45 -5.83 10.05
CA THR A 96 -13.28 -4.86 9.33
C THR A 96 -12.59 -3.51 9.22
N TYR A 97 -12.04 -3.03 10.34
CA TYR A 97 -11.36 -1.73 10.43
C TYR A 97 -10.29 -1.54 9.34
N ARG A 98 -9.48 -2.57 9.05
CA ARG A 98 -8.40 -2.49 8.06
C ARG A 98 -8.86 -2.25 6.61
N PHE A 99 -10.11 -2.57 6.27
CA PHE A 99 -10.64 -2.41 4.91
C PHE A 99 -11.26 -1.03 4.65
N ILE A 100 -11.53 -0.24 5.69
CA ILE A 100 -12.31 0.97 5.53
C ILE A 100 -11.41 2.11 5.05
N PHE A 101 -11.72 2.68 3.88
CA PHE A 101 -10.91 3.76 3.30
C PHE A 101 -10.82 5.01 4.18
N LEU A 102 -11.82 5.27 5.03
CA LEU A 102 -11.84 6.44 5.92
C LEU A 102 -10.60 6.51 6.81
N ARG A 103 -10.01 5.37 7.17
CA ARG A 103 -8.73 5.29 7.88
C ARG A 103 -7.58 5.99 7.16
N TYR A 104 -7.58 5.96 5.83
CA TYR A 104 -6.54 6.55 4.98
C TYR A 104 -6.95 7.91 4.39
N LEU A 105 -8.16 8.38 4.70
CA LEU A 105 -8.74 9.61 4.15
C LEU A 105 -7.79 10.80 4.27
N PHE A 106 -7.20 11.02 5.45
CA PHE A 106 -6.33 12.16 5.67
C PHE A 106 -5.01 12.06 4.88
N ALA A 107 -4.43 10.86 4.75
CA ALA A 107 -3.24 10.65 3.92
C ALA A 107 -3.51 10.94 2.43
N ILE A 108 -4.67 10.49 1.93
CA ILE A 108 -5.10 10.77 0.55
C ILE A 108 -5.33 12.26 0.35
N ALA A 109 -6.00 12.91 1.30
CA ALA A 109 -6.25 14.35 1.29
C ALA A 109 -4.95 15.16 1.27
N LEU A 110 -3.91 14.77 2.02
CA LEU A 110 -2.58 15.39 1.97
C LEU A 110 -1.96 15.30 0.56
N GLY A 111 -2.10 14.17 -0.12
CA GLY A 111 -1.63 14.00 -1.50
C GLY A 111 -2.37 14.90 -2.49
N ILE A 112 -3.69 14.99 -2.40
CA ILE A 112 -4.51 15.88 -3.24
C ILE A 112 -4.18 17.35 -2.94
N TRP A 113 -4.06 17.69 -1.66
CA TRP A 113 -3.70 19.03 -1.21
C TRP A 113 -2.34 19.44 -1.78
N LEU A 114 -1.33 18.57 -1.71
CA LEU A 114 -0.02 18.82 -2.30
C LEU A 114 -0.09 19.10 -3.81
N ALA A 115 -0.90 18.32 -4.55
CA ALA A 115 -1.07 18.51 -5.99
C ALA A 115 -1.79 19.84 -6.35
N LYS A 116 -2.49 20.47 -5.40
CA LYS A 116 -3.23 21.73 -5.58
C LYS A 116 -2.59 22.93 -4.90
N ALA A 117 -1.73 22.71 -3.93
CA ALA A 117 -1.12 23.77 -3.13
C ALA A 117 -0.21 24.62 -4.01
N LYS A 118 -0.53 25.92 -4.10
CA LYS A 118 0.34 26.90 -4.78
C LYS A 118 1.62 27.16 -3.98
N HIS A 119 1.52 27.13 -2.66
CA HIS A 119 2.63 27.33 -1.74
C HIS A 119 2.51 26.36 -0.56
N ILE A 120 3.64 25.79 -0.17
CA ILE A 120 3.74 24.90 0.99
C ILE A 120 4.29 25.71 2.15
N ASN A 121 3.53 25.78 3.25
CA ASN A 121 4.04 26.36 4.49
C ASN A 121 4.91 25.33 5.21
N TRP A 122 6.23 25.43 5.02
CA TRP A 122 7.19 24.49 5.61
C TRP A 122 7.18 24.49 7.14
N TYR A 123 6.87 25.60 7.80
CA TYR A 123 6.79 25.64 9.27
C TYR A 123 5.65 24.77 9.79
N LEU A 124 4.46 24.87 9.18
CA LEU A 124 3.31 24.04 9.55
C LEU A 124 3.57 22.56 9.26
N VAL A 125 4.14 22.24 8.09
CA VAL A 125 4.42 20.84 7.75
C VAL A 125 5.50 20.24 8.66
N THR A 126 6.54 21.03 9.00
CA THR A 126 7.58 20.59 9.94
C THR A 126 7.04 20.40 11.34
N ALA A 127 6.24 21.35 11.84
CA ALA A 127 5.57 21.20 13.14
C ALA A 127 4.66 19.97 13.16
N GLY A 128 3.85 19.77 12.11
CA GLY A 128 3.01 18.57 11.96
C GLY A 128 3.83 17.28 11.94
N ALA A 129 4.95 17.25 11.22
CA ALA A 129 5.81 16.07 11.14
C ALA A 129 6.50 15.76 12.47
N LEU A 130 6.94 16.77 13.22
CA LEU A 130 7.49 16.60 14.56
C LEU A 130 6.43 16.08 15.54
N LEU A 131 5.20 16.61 15.48
CA LEU A 131 4.07 16.10 16.27
C LEU A 131 3.74 14.65 15.89
N SER A 132 3.73 14.31 14.60
CA SER A 132 3.57 12.92 14.14
C SER A 132 4.67 12.01 14.68
N LEU A 133 5.93 12.46 14.66
CA LEU A 133 7.06 11.67 15.16
C LEU A 133 6.97 11.45 16.68
N LEU A 134 6.63 12.50 17.44
CA LEU A 134 6.37 12.40 18.88
C LEU A 134 5.23 11.44 19.17
N TYR A 135 4.13 11.53 18.41
CA TYR A 135 2.98 10.63 18.52
C TYR A 135 3.37 9.17 18.25
N ILE A 136 4.01 8.89 17.11
CA ILE A 136 4.47 7.54 16.75
C ILE A 136 5.39 6.98 17.83
N THR A 137 6.34 7.81 18.31
CA THR A 137 7.30 7.42 19.34
C THR A 137 6.60 7.10 20.66
N GLY A 138 5.67 7.96 21.10
CA GLY A 138 4.91 7.77 22.32
C GLY A 138 4.09 6.48 22.29
N VAL A 139 3.41 6.22 21.18
CA VAL A 139 2.58 5.03 21.00
C VAL A 139 3.41 3.75 20.88
N SER A 140 4.53 3.80 20.16
CA SER A 140 5.34 2.60 19.87
C SER A 140 6.32 2.23 20.99
N PHE A 141 6.79 3.20 21.79
CA PHE A 141 7.88 2.97 22.74
C PHE A 141 7.59 3.41 24.19
N TYR A 142 6.53 4.20 24.43
CA TYR A 142 6.23 4.76 25.76
C TYR A 142 4.81 4.46 26.24
N ASP A 143 4.17 3.41 25.72
CA ASP A 143 2.83 2.95 26.13
C ASP A 143 1.73 4.03 26.07
N LEU A 144 1.87 5.04 25.20
CA LEU A 144 0.80 6.02 24.97
C LEU A 144 -0.40 5.31 24.31
N ARG A 145 -1.56 5.36 24.96
CA ARG A 145 -2.79 4.69 24.50
C ARG A 145 -3.87 5.71 24.13
N PRO A 146 -3.78 6.35 22.95
CA PRO A 146 -4.84 7.20 22.46
C PRO A 146 -6.10 6.37 22.16
N PRO A 147 -7.30 6.98 22.17
CA PRO A 147 -8.57 6.29 21.91
C PRO A 147 -8.74 5.98 20.40
N VAL A 148 -7.88 5.10 19.89
CA VAL A 148 -7.82 4.64 18.50
C VAL A 148 -7.59 3.13 18.50
N GLN A 149 -7.68 2.48 17.35
CA GLN A 149 -7.49 1.03 17.30
C GLN A 149 -6.05 0.64 17.72
N PRO A 150 -5.85 -0.23 18.74
CA PRO A 150 -4.53 -0.47 19.34
C PRO A 150 -3.46 -0.92 18.35
N ASP A 151 -3.75 -1.95 17.55
CA ASP A 151 -2.77 -2.58 16.64
C ASP A 151 -2.33 -1.67 15.48
N TRP A 152 -3.09 -0.60 15.23
CA TRP A 152 -2.87 0.34 14.14
C TRP A 152 -2.64 1.77 14.64
N SER A 153 -2.46 1.92 15.96
CA SER A 153 -2.29 3.20 16.63
C SER A 153 -1.14 4.05 16.07
N PRO A 154 0.04 3.53 15.66
CA PRO A 154 1.07 4.38 15.05
C PRO A 154 0.76 4.75 13.58
N GLN A 155 -0.37 4.30 13.01
CA GLN A 155 -0.67 4.34 11.58
C GLN A 155 -2.09 4.91 11.31
N ASN A 156 -2.35 6.11 11.83
CA ASN A 156 -3.59 6.86 11.70
C ASN A 156 -3.32 8.36 11.41
N ALA A 157 -4.37 9.19 11.33
CA ALA A 157 -4.26 10.59 10.94
C ALA A 157 -3.15 11.40 11.66
N PRO A 158 -3.02 11.35 13.01
CA PRO A 158 -1.93 12.03 13.72
C PRO A 158 -0.53 11.68 13.24
N ALA A 159 -0.31 10.48 12.69
CA ALA A 159 0.99 10.03 12.20
C ALA A 159 1.31 10.50 10.78
N PHE A 160 0.33 10.93 9.98
CA PHE A 160 0.50 11.06 8.53
C PHE A 160 1.31 12.28 8.06
N PHE A 161 1.57 13.28 8.90
CA PHE A 161 2.49 14.36 8.51
C PHE A 161 3.94 13.90 8.43
N TRP A 162 4.32 12.84 9.17
CA TRP A 162 5.66 12.26 9.07
C TRP A 162 5.98 11.70 7.67
N PRO A 163 5.23 10.71 7.12
CA PRO A 163 5.47 10.23 5.77
C PRO A 163 5.24 11.32 4.72
N PHE A 164 4.33 12.27 4.97
CA PHE A 164 4.15 13.42 4.08
C PHE A 164 5.41 14.29 3.96
N MET A 165 6.09 14.58 5.08
CA MET A 165 7.36 15.29 5.08
C MET A 165 8.43 14.52 4.29
N VAL A 166 8.53 13.21 4.47
CA VAL A 166 9.47 12.37 3.71
C VAL A 166 9.22 12.49 2.20
N VAL A 167 7.96 12.46 1.77
CA VAL A 167 7.59 12.65 0.35
C VAL A 167 8.02 14.04 -0.14
N LEU A 168 7.74 15.10 0.63
CA LEU A 168 8.14 16.46 0.25
C LEU A 168 9.65 16.64 0.14
N LEU A 169 10.41 16.07 1.07
CA LEU A 169 11.87 16.07 1.01
C LEU A 169 12.34 15.29 -0.22
N GLY A 170 11.74 14.15 -0.52
CA GLY A 170 12.01 13.40 -1.75
C GLY A 170 11.80 14.25 -3.01
N LEU A 171 10.66 14.94 -3.12
CA LEU A 171 10.36 15.82 -4.25
C LEU A 171 11.31 17.02 -4.36
N LYS A 172 11.85 17.51 -3.23
CA LYS A 172 12.75 18.66 -3.19
C LYS A 172 14.22 18.31 -3.41
N LEU A 173 14.67 17.15 -2.89
CA LEU A 173 16.08 16.78 -2.81
C LEU A 173 16.52 15.79 -3.89
N LEU A 174 15.60 14.97 -4.42
CA LEU A 174 15.95 14.01 -5.46
C LEU A 174 16.12 14.71 -6.82
N PRO A 175 17.10 14.27 -7.63
CA PRO A 175 17.31 14.83 -8.96
C PRO A 175 16.14 14.48 -9.88
N GLU A 176 15.78 15.39 -10.79
CA GLU A 176 14.74 15.15 -11.82
C GLU A 176 15.07 13.94 -12.69
N GLN A 177 16.35 13.75 -13.00
CA GLN A 177 16.85 12.61 -13.76
C GLN A 177 17.61 11.67 -12.83
N ALA A 178 17.17 10.42 -12.79
CA ALA A 178 17.78 9.41 -11.95
C ALA A 178 19.18 9.02 -12.48
N ASN A 179 20.23 9.42 -11.74
CA ASN A 179 21.63 9.11 -12.04
C ASN A 179 22.28 8.32 -10.88
N GLY A 180 23.36 7.60 -11.19
CA GLY A 180 24.11 6.81 -10.20
C GLY A 180 23.23 5.89 -9.35
N PRO A 181 23.34 5.92 -8.00
CA PRO A 181 22.56 5.06 -7.10
C PRO A 181 21.06 5.36 -7.11
N VAL A 182 20.66 6.61 -7.42
CA VAL A 182 19.25 7.00 -7.52
C VAL A 182 18.54 6.25 -8.66
N LYS A 183 19.28 5.84 -9.70
CA LYS A 183 18.74 5.01 -10.79
C LYS A 183 18.18 3.67 -10.29
N LEU A 184 18.87 3.02 -9.35
CA LEU A 184 18.40 1.78 -8.75
C LEU A 184 17.15 2.03 -7.90
N ILE A 185 17.18 3.05 -7.05
CA ILE A 185 16.04 3.44 -6.22
C ILE A 185 14.82 3.74 -7.09
N ALA A 186 14.99 4.49 -8.18
CA ALA A 186 13.94 4.81 -9.12
C ALA A 186 13.41 3.55 -9.84
N ALA A 187 14.29 2.60 -10.20
CA ALA A 187 13.89 1.34 -10.81
C ALA A 187 13.05 0.47 -9.84
N LEU A 188 13.47 0.37 -8.57
CA LEU A 188 12.72 -0.33 -7.53
C LEU A 188 11.40 0.39 -7.21
N GLY A 189 11.40 1.71 -7.15
CA GLY A 189 10.19 2.52 -6.95
C GLY A 189 9.15 2.30 -8.06
N LYS A 190 9.58 2.20 -9.32
CA LYS A 190 8.71 1.86 -10.46
C LYS A 190 8.14 0.43 -10.37
N ALA A 191 8.87 -0.48 -9.72
CA ALA A 191 8.45 -1.85 -9.47
C ALA A 191 7.78 -2.05 -8.10
N SER A 192 7.55 -0.97 -7.32
CA SER A 192 7.09 -1.05 -5.93
C SER A 192 5.77 -1.80 -5.76
N TYR A 193 4.85 -1.68 -6.73
CA TYR A 193 3.61 -2.44 -6.73
C TYR A 193 3.83 -3.96 -6.89
N HIS A 194 4.73 -4.37 -7.78
CA HIS A 194 5.08 -5.79 -7.98
C HIS A 194 5.86 -6.36 -6.79
N ILE A 195 6.73 -5.55 -6.19
CA ILE A 195 7.42 -5.87 -4.93
C ILE A 195 6.39 -6.10 -3.83
N PHE A 196 5.43 -5.20 -3.68
CA PHE A 196 4.34 -5.34 -2.71
C PHE A 196 3.53 -6.64 -2.93
N LEU A 197 3.14 -6.94 -4.17
CA LEU A 197 2.44 -8.19 -4.49
C LEU A 197 3.28 -9.43 -4.19
N SER A 198 4.58 -9.38 -4.49
CA SER A 198 5.50 -10.49 -4.20
C SER A 198 5.69 -10.68 -2.69
N GLN A 199 5.72 -9.59 -1.92
CA GLN A 199 5.77 -9.62 -0.45
C GLN A 199 4.53 -10.30 0.13
N MET A 200 3.34 -10.00 -0.39
CA MET A 200 2.10 -10.64 0.09
C MET A 200 2.18 -12.17 0.00
N VAL A 201 2.54 -12.69 -1.18
CA VAL A 201 2.68 -14.13 -1.41
C VAL A 201 3.81 -14.72 -0.56
N TYR A 202 4.96 -14.04 -0.53
CA TYR A 202 6.13 -14.51 0.21
C TYR A 202 5.87 -14.61 1.71
N PHE A 203 5.34 -13.55 2.33
CA PHE A 203 5.09 -13.53 3.77
C PHE A 203 3.99 -14.49 4.18
N TYR A 204 3.07 -14.83 3.28
CA TYR A 204 2.03 -15.80 3.57
C TYR A 204 2.54 -17.26 3.48
N TYR A 205 3.34 -17.60 2.46
CA TYR A 205 3.70 -18.99 2.18
C TYR A 205 5.13 -19.40 2.54
N MET A 206 6.07 -18.46 2.74
CA MET A 206 7.50 -18.80 2.77
C MET A 206 8.28 -18.18 3.93
N ASP A 207 7.77 -17.14 4.59
CA ASP A 207 8.51 -16.44 5.66
C ASP A 207 8.92 -17.36 6.84
N TYR A 208 8.09 -18.36 7.16
CA TYR A 208 8.38 -19.32 8.22
C TYR A 208 9.68 -20.12 8.00
N LEU A 209 10.13 -20.25 6.74
CA LEU A 209 11.38 -20.97 6.40
C LEU A 209 12.61 -20.29 7.00
N PHE A 210 12.55 -18.98 7.20
CA PHE A 210 13.69 -18.17 7.65
C PHE A 210 13.49 -17.57 9.05
N ALA A 211 12.32 -17.78 9.67
CA ALA A 211 11.93 -17.17 10.95
C ALA A 211 12.89 -17.44 12.13
N LYS A 212 13.73 -18.48 12.04
CA LYS A 212 14.72 -18.84 13.08
C LYS A 212 16.10 -18.22 12.87
N LEU A 213 16.31 -17.46 11.79
CA LEU A 213 17.60 -16.83 11.51
C LEU A 213 17.86 -15.63 12.44
N PRO A 214 19.14 -15.27 12.70
CA PRO A 214 19.47 -14.04 13.38
C PRO A 214 18.84 -12.82 12.68
N LEU A 215 18.36 -11.85 13.44
CA LEU A 215 17.55 -10.72 12.94
C LEU A 215 18.16 -10.02 11.71
N GLY A 216 19.46 -9.74 11.74
CA GLY A 216 20.14 -9.08 10.61
C GLY A 216 20.10 -9.93 9.33
N LEU A 217 20.30 -11.25 9.44
CA LEU A 217 20.27 -12.17 8.32
C LEU A 217 18.84 -12.40 7.82
N TYR A 218 17.88 -12.51 8.74
CA TYR A 218 16.45 -12.59 8.44
C TYR A 218 15.98 -11.39 7.60
N ILE A 219 16.31 -10.16 8.04
CA ILE A 219 15.98 -8.93 7.31
C ILE A 219 16.66 -8.91 5.93
N LEU A 220 17.95 -9.23 5.87
CA LEU A 220 18.71 -9.21 4.62
C LEU A 220 18.12 -10.19 3.58
N ILE A 221 17.83 -11.42 3.99
CA ILE A 221 17.26 -12.45 3.11
C ILE A 221 15.86 -12.05 2.64
N ASN A 222 14.99 -11.64 3.56
CA ASN A 222 13.61 -11.25 3.23
C ASN A 222 13.59 -10.06 2.26
N LEU A 223 14.40 -9.02 2.51
CA LEU A 223 14.55 -7.89 1.60
C LEU A 223 15.06 -8.34 0.23
N THR A 224 16.09 -9.18 0.20
CA THR A 224 16.69 -9.65 -1.06
C THR A 224 15.67 -10.43 -1.88
N ILE A 225 14.93 -11.36 -1.27
CA ILE A 225 13.90 -12.16 -1.95
C ILE A 225 12.79 -11.25 -2.46
N CYS A 226 12.24 -10.38 -1.62
CA CYS A 226 11.09 -9.56 -1.99
C CYS A 226 11.43 -8.54 -3.10
N LEU A 227 12.58 -7.88 -2.99
CA LEU A 227 13.03 -6.91 -4.00
C LEU A 227 13.36 -7.59 -5.32
N SER A 228 14.09 -8.71 -5.28
CA SER A 228 14.48 -9.42 -6.51
C SER A 228 13.27 -10.06 -7.20
N ALA A 229 12.42 -10.80 -6.47
CA ALA A 229 11.22 -11.44 -7.02
C ALA A 229 10.25 -10.40 -7.60
N GLY A 230 9.99 -9.33 -6.86
CA GLY A 230 9.12 -8.24 -7.32
C GLY A 230 9.66 -7.50 -8.53
N TYR A 231 10.97 -7.22 -8.57
CA TYR A 231 11.59 -6.57 -9.71
C TYR A 231 11.61 -7.47 -10.96
N LEU A 232 11.87 -8.78 -10.79
CA LEU A 232 11.77 -9.76 -11.87
C LEU A 232 10.33 -9.84 -12.39
N PHE A 233 9.34 -9.90 -11.51
CA PHE A 233 7.93 -9.90 -11.88
C PHE A 233 7.55 -8.66 -12.71
N TYR A 234 8.01 -7.48 -12.29
CA TYR A 234 7.85 -6.23 -13.05
C TYR A 234 8.44 -6.33 -14.46
N LEU A 235 9.69 -6.80 -14.61
CA LEU A 235 10.34 -6.93 -15.90
C LEU A 235 9.63 -7.94 -16.83
N LEU A 236 9.15 -9.06 -16.26
CA LEU A 236 8.40 -10.07 -17.01
C LEU A 236 7.07 -9.51 -17.54
N GLU A 237 6.32 -8.79 -16.70
CA GLU A 237 5.07 -8.17 -17.14
C GLU A 237 5.30 -7.15 -18.26
N GLN A 238 6.36 -6.33 -18.16
CA GLN A 238 6.70 -5.38 -19.22
C GLN A 238 7.01 -6.06 -20.55
N LYS A 239 7.82 -7.12 -20.52
CA LYS A 239 8.14 -7.90 -21.73
C LYS A 239 6.87 -8.51 -22.34
N LEU A 240 5.99 -9.08 -21.53
CA LEU A 240 4.72 -9.65 -21.99
C LEU A 240 3.82 -8.59 -22.64
N ARG A 241 3.69 -7.41 -22.02
CA ARG A 241 2.91 -6.29 -22.58
C ARG A 241 3.49 -5.82 -23.92
N ALA A 242 4.80 -5.74 -24.05
CA ALA A 242 5.45 -5.36 -25.31
C ALA A 242 5.15 -6.36 -26.44
N VAL A 243 5.19 -7.67 -26.15
CA VAL A 243 4.86 -8.73 -27.11
C VAL A 243 3.38 -8.70 -27.52
N LEU A 244 2.46 -8.46 -26.58
CA LEU A 244 1.04 -8.38 -26.87
C LEU A 244 0.69 -7.17 -27.74
N ASN A 245 1.34 -6.02 -27.49
CA ASN A 245 1.12 -4.81 -28.27
C ASN A 245 1.63 -4.94 -29.71
N THR A 246 2.81 -5.53 -29.92
CA THR A 246 3.35 -5.79 -31.27
C THR A 246 2.48 -6.76 -32.06
N LYS A 247 1.93 -7.81 -31.42
CA LYS A 247 0.96 -8.70 -32.07
C LYS A 247 -0.34 -8.00 -32.44
N LYS A 248 -0.82 -7.08 -31.60
CA LYS A 248 -2.02 -6.29 -31.86
C LYS A 248 -1.83 -5.40 -33.08
N GLU A 249 -0.70 -4.71 -33.18
CA GLU A 249 -0.33 -3.88 -34.34
C GLU A 249 -0.20 -4.70 -35.64
N ALA A 250 0.42 -5.88 -35.57
CA ALA A 250 0.51 -6.80 -36.71
C ALA A 250 -0.86 -7.34 -37.16
N GLY A 251 -1.78 -7.58 -36.22
CA GLY A 251 -3.15 -8.04 -36.52
C GLY A 251 -4.00 -7.00 -37.25
N TYR A 252 -3.84 -5.70 -36.93
CA TYR A 252 -4.53 -4.63 -37.65
C TYR A 252 -3.99 -4.43 -39.08
N ALA A 253 -2.70 -4.65 -39.29
CA ALA A 253 -2.05 -4.51 -40.60
C ALA A 253 -2.43 -5.61 -41.61
N VAL A 254 -2.93 -6.76 -41.15
CA VAL A 254 -3.39 -7.87 -42.01
C VAL A 254 -4.89 -7.76 -42.34
N SER A 255 -5.62 -6.87 -41.66
CA SER A 255 -7.05 -6.62 -41.85
C SER A 255 -7.39 -5.39 -42.72
N GLN A 256 -6.38 -4.77 -43.35
CA GLN A 256 -6.52 -3.71 -44.35
C GLN A 256 -6.06 -4.22 -45.71
#